data_AF-A0A0R3F696-F1
#
_entry.id   AF-A0A0R3F696-F1
#
_cell.length_a   1.000
_cell.length_b   1.000
_cell.length_c   1.000
_cell.angle_alpha   90.00
_cell.angle_beta   90.00
_cell.angle_gamma   90.00
#
_symmetry.space_group_name_H-M   'P 1'
#
loop_
_entity.id
_entity.type
_entity.pdbx_description
1 polymer ?
#
loop_
_entity_poly.entity_id
_entity_poly.type
_entity_poly.pdbx_seq_one_letter_code
_entity_poly.pdbx_strand_id
1 'polypeptide(L)'
;MTTHYLKIESHWHDLLYDGCKTYEVRRADRDYQKGDRVLFKVGPSEALSYAAWTITHVMYQAPWVADGYVILSLEHPHKTERERQYRDRYEIVESLRRSNAALRGVITRLRNRISMQERRWSVG
;
A
#
# COMPACT_ATOMS: atom_id res chain seq x y z
N MET A 1 22.95 10.34 -1.91
CA MET A 1 21.63 10.11 -2.51
C MET A 1 21.69 10.55 -3.96
N THR A 2 21.71 9.58 -4.86
CA THR A 2 21.82 9.76 -6.31
C THR A 2 20.51 9.32 -6.97
N THR A 3 20.14 9.96 -8.09
CA THR A 3 18.99 9.53 -8.90
C THR A 3 19.47 8.79 -10.14
N HIS A 4 19.03 7.55 -10.30
CA HIS A 4 19.33 6.66 -11.41
C HIS A 4 18.17 6.63 -12.40
N TYR A 5 18.46 6.84 -13.69
CA TYR A 5 17.47 6.75 -14.76
C TYR A 5 17.62 5.39 -15.45
N LEU A 6 16.69 4.48 -15.18
CA LEU A 6 16.78 3.09 -15.63
C LEU A 6 15.67 2.76 -16.62
N LYS A 7 16.00 2.07 -17.71
CA LYS A 7 14.99 1.52 -18.60
C LYS A 7 14.35 0.29 -17.96
N ILE A 8 13.06 0.11 -18.19
CA ILE A 8 12.30 -1.07 -17.78
C ILE A 8 11.22 -1.36 -18.83
N GLU A 9 10.97 -2.62 -19.08
CA GLU A 9 9.87 -3.03 -19.96
C GLU A 9 8.53 -2.90 -19.21
N SER A 10 7.45 -2.59 -19.94
CA SER A 10 6.15 -2.25 -19.36
C SER A 10 5.61 -3.35 -18.43
N HIS A 11 5.71 -4.62 -18.82
CA HIS A 11 5.24 -5.75 -18.00
C HIS A 11 5.89 -5.77 -16.61
N TRP A 12 7.21 -5.57 -16.55
CA TRP A 12 7.93 -5.57 -15.27
C TRP A 12 7.64 -4.33 -14.43
N HIS A 13 7.43 -3.18 -15.10
CA HIS A 13 7.03 -1.96 -14.42
C HIS A 13 5.64 -2.10 -13.79
N ASP A 14 4.69 -2.70 -14.49
CA ASP A 14 3.33 -2.90 -13.99
C ASP A 14 3.34 -3.82 -12.76
N LEU A 15 4.10 -4.93 -12.81
CA LEU A 15 4.28 -5.82 -11.66
C LEU A 15 4.93 -5.11 -10.46
N LEU A 16 5.89 -4.20 -10.69
CA LEU A 16 6.46 -3.38 -9.63
C LEU A 16 5.40 -2.44 -9.04
N TYR A 17 4.68 -1.72 -9.90
CA TYR A 17 3.68 -0.72 -9.51
C TYR A 17 2.52 -1.34 -8.70
N ASP A 18 2.05 -2.52 -9.11
CA ASP A 18 1.03 -3.26 -8.39
C ASP A 18 1.55 -3.87 -7.08
N GLY A 19 2.87 -3.91 -6.89
CA GLY A 19 3.53 -4.45 -5.71
C GLY A 19 3.66 -5.98 -5.70
N CYS A 20 3.31 -6.65 -6.81
CA CYS A 20 3.59 -8.08 -7.00
C CYS A 20 5.09 -8.36 -7.08
N LYS A 21 5.85 -7.40 -7.62
CA LYS A 21 7.30 -7.34 -7.61
C LYS A 21 7.74 -6.17 -6.73
N THR A 22 8.80 -6.35 -5.96
CA THR A 22 9.29 -5.33 -5.01
C THR A 22 10.79 -5.08 -5.11
N TYR A 23 11.42 -5.65 -6.13
CA TYR A 23 12.86 -5.58 -6.34
C TYR A 23 13.20 -5.55 -7.83
N GLU A 24 14.38 -5.05 -8.17
CA GLU A 24 14.97 -5.07 -9.51
C GLU A 24 16.30 -5.81 -9.50
N VAL A 25 16.62 -6.50 -10.59
CA VAL A 25 17.95 -7.11 -10.79
C VAL A 25 18.68 -6.28 -11.84
N ARG A 26 19.87 -5.78 -11.51
CA ARG A 26 20.63 -4.87 -12.37
C ARG A 26 22.10 -5.23 -12.38
N ARG A 27 22.81 -4.88 -13.45
CA ARG A 27 24.27 -4.97 -13.43
C ARG A 27 24.81 -4.05 -12.34
N ALA A 28 25.88 -4.45 -11.67
CA ALA A 28 26.62 -3.65 -10.70
C ALA A 28 27.53 -2.63 -11.42
N ASP A 29 27.03 -2.00 -12.49
CA ASP A 29 27.73 -1.03 -13.33
C ASP A 29 27.60 0.41 -12.80
N ARG A 30 26.84 0.58 -11.73
CA ARG A 30 26.65 1.83 -10.99
C ARG A 30 26.87 1.55 -9.51
N ASP A 31 27.35 2.57 -8.81
CA ASP A 31 27.46 2.55 -7.35
C ASP A 31 26.09 2.78 -6.70
N TYR A 32 25.21 1.78 -6.80
CA TYR A 32 23.87 1.83 -6.21
C TYR A 32 23.96 1.81 -4.69
N GLN A 33 23.33 2.77 -4.04
CA GLN A 33 23.33 2.87 -2.57
C GLN A 33 21.92 2.85 -2.00
N LYS A 34 21.78 2.37 -0.77
CA LYS A 34 20.54 2.54 0.00
C LYS A 34 20.21 4.03 0.12
N GLY A 35 18.96 4.40 -0.13
CA GLY A 35 18.47 5.77 -0.14
C GLY A 35 18.54 6.44 -1.51
N ASP A 36 19.21 5.84 -2.50
CA ASP A 36 19.17 6.34 -3.88
C ASP A 36 17.76 6.23 -4.48
N ARG A 37 17.52 7.04 -5.51
CA ARG A 37 16.24 7.09 -6.22
C ARG A 37 16.35 6.44 -7.59
N VAL A 38 15.30 5.77 -8.03
CA VAL A 38 15.18 5.21 -9.37
C VAL A 38 13.99 5.85 -10.07
N LEU A 39 14.23 6.44 -11.23
CA LEU A 39 13.21 6.88 -12.17
C LEU A 39 13.24 5.96 -13.38
N PHE A 40 12.10 5.35 -13.68
CA PHE A 40 11.99 4.40 -14.77
C PHE A 40 11.64 5.09 -16.09
N LYS A 41 12.31 4.68 -17.16
CA LYS A 41 11.87 4.92 -18.55
C LYS A 41 11.14 3.66 -19.02
N VAL A 42 9.83 3.76 -19.23
CA VAL A 42 8.95 2.59 -19.39
C VAL A 42 8.67 2.31 -20.87
N GLY A 43 8.86 1.06 -21.26
CA GLY A 43 8.48 0.54 -22.57
C GLY A 43 9.26 1.13 -23.75
N PRO A 44 8.82 0.86 -24.99
CA PRO A 44 9.51 1.30 -26.21
C PRO A 44 9.49 2.82 -26.42
N SER A 45 8.49 3.51 -25.84
CA SER A 45 8.46 4.97 -25.82
C SER A 45 9.51 5.60 -24.89
N GLU A 46 10.10 4.82 -23.98
CA GLU A 46 11.01 5.28 -22.93
C GLU A 46 10.46 6.48 -22.14
N ALA A 47 9.13 6.57 -22.05
CA ALA A 47 8.46 7.64 -21.33
C ALA A 47 8.90 7.60 -19.87
N LEU A 48 9.32 8.74 -19.35
CA LEU A 48 9.77 8.83 -17.97
C LEU A 48 8.56 8.69 -17.04
N SER A 49 8.59 7.66 -16.18
CA SER A 49 7.70 7.59 -15.04
C SER A 49 8.06 8.74 -14.10
N TYR A 50 7.09 9.61 -13.79
CA TYR A 50 7.28 10.72 -12.87
C TYR A 50 7.40 10.27 -11.40
N ALA A 51 7.15 8.98 -11.12
CA ALA A 51 7.17 8.42 -9.80
C ALA A 51 8.55 7.82 -9.49
N ALA A 52 9.29 8.47 -8.58
CA ALA A 52 10.61 8.02 -8.18
C ALA A 52 10.53 6.98 -7.04
N TRP A 53 11.15 5.84 -7.27
CA TRP A 53 11.27 4.75 -6.31
C TRP A 53 12.50 4.94 -5.42
N THR A 54 12.45 4.48 -4.18
CA THR A 54 13.60 4.54 -3.26
C THR A 54 14.23 3.17 -3.12
N ILE A 55 15.56 3.09 -3.28
CA ILE A 55 16.32 1.87 -2.98
C ILE A 55 16.39 1.71 -1.47
N THR A 56 15.76 0.66 -0.94
CA THR A 56 15.75 0.38 0.51
C THR A 56 16.87 -0.56 0.93
N HIS A 57 17.33 -1.38 0.00
CA HIS A 57 18.39 -2.36 0.21
C HIS A 57 19.08 -2.69 -1.12
N VAL A 58 20.39 -2.90 -1.07
CA VAL A 58 21.20 -3.36 -2.20
C VAL A 58 21.88 -4.65 -1.79
N MET A 59 21.58 -5.75 -2.48
CA MET A 59 22.19 -7.05 -2.24
C MET A 59 23.25 -7.31 -3.30
N TYR A 60 24.51 -7.30 -2.87
CA TYR A 60 25.64 -7.76 -3.67
C TYR A 60 25.88 -9.26 -3.44
N GLN A 61 26.45 -9.94 -4.44
CA GLN A 61 26.94 -11.32 -4.33
C GLN A 61 25.89 -12.33 -3.84
N ALA A 62 24.63 -12.16 -4.25
CA ALA A 62 23.59 -13.15 -4.00
C ALA A 62 23.95 -14.45 -4.77
N PRO A 63 24.05 -15.62 -4.11
CA PRO A 63 24.63 -16.82 -4.72
C PRO A 63 23.79 -17.42 -5.87
N TRP A 64 22.55 -16.98 -6.02
CA TRP A 64 21.64 -17.36 -7.11
C TRP A 64 21.50 -16.28 -8.20
N VAL A 65 22.31 -15.21 -8.12
CA VAL A 65 22.36 -14.13 -9.11
C VAL A 65 23.69 -14.19 -9.83
N ALA A 66 23.67 -13.97 -11.15
CA ALA A 66 24.87 -13.98 -11.96
C ALA A 66 25.91 -12.94 -11.46
N ASP A 67 27.19 -13.27 -11.60
CA ASP A 67 28.28 -12.37 -11.23
C ASP A 67 28.16 -11.01 -11.92
N GLY A 68 28.47 -9.95 -11.16
CA GLY A 68 28.35 -8.58 -11.64
C GLY A 68 26.91 -8.06 -11.70
N TYR A 69 25.93 -8.75 -11.08
CA TYR A 69 24.58 -8.24 -10.86
C TYR A 69 24.28 -8.03 -9.37
N VAL A 70 23.32 -7.15 -9.11
CA VAL A 70 22.79 -6.79 -7.78
C VAL A 70 21.27 -6.88 -7.77
N ILE A 71 20.72 -7.11 -6.58
CA ILE A 71 19.29 -6.98 -6.33
C ILE A 71 19.04 -5.66 -5.60
N LEU A 72 18.21 -4.80 -6.17
CA LEU A 72 17.76 -3.54 -5.58
C LEU A 72 16.36 -3.75 -5.03
N SER A 73 16.17 -3.71 -3.71
CA SER A 73 14.82 -3.66 -3.12
C SER A 73 14.28 -2.24 -3.24
N LEU A 74 13.05 -2.11 -3.72
CA LEU A 74 12.46 -0.81 -4.06
C LEU A 74 11.23 -0.54 -3.21
N GLU A 75 11.14 0.69 -2.70
CA GLU A 75 9.94 1.19 -2.03
C GLU A 75 9.05 1.92 -3.03
N HIS A 76 7.76 1.58 -2.99
CA HIS A 76 6.75 2.16 -3.86
C HIS A 76 6.61 3.68 -3.61
N PRO A 77 6.59 4.52 -4.66
CA PRO A 77 6.55 5.98 -4.54
C PRO A 77 5.35 6.49 -3.73
N HIS A 78 4.21 5.82 -3.85
CA HIS A 78 2.98 6.15 -3.12
C HIS A 78 2.80 5.40 -1.81
N LYS A 79 3.83 4.75 -1.24
CA LYS A 79 3.68 3.94 -0.02
C LYS A 79 3.10 4.77 1.14
N THR A 80 3.67 5.93 1.42
CA THR A 80 3.22 6.82 2.51
C THR A 80 1.76 7.27 2.32
N GLU A 81 1.38 7.61 1.09
CA GLU A 81 0.02 8.02 0.77
C GLU A 81 -0.96 6.86 0.92
N ARG A 82 -0.59 5.68 0.41
CA ARG A 82 -1.38 4.45 0.50
C ARG A 82 -1.58 4.04 1.96
N GLU A 83 -0.53 4.10 2.79
CA GLU A 83 -0.61 3.86 4.23
C GLU A 83 -1.53 4.85 4.95
N ARG A 84 -1.49 6.14 4.58
CA ARG A 84 -2.41 7.15 5.11
C ARG A 84 -3.85 6.85 4.74
N GLN A 85 -4.14 6.60 3.46
CA GLN A 85 -5.50 6.30 2.98
C GLN A 85 -6.07 5.05 3.66
N TYR A 86 -5.26 4.00 3.87
CA TYR A 86 -5.69 2.82 4.61
C TYR A 86 -6.06 3.13 6.06
N ARG A 87 -5.27 3.97 6.74
CA ARG A 87 -5.55 4.41 8.11
C ARG A 87 -6.84 5.21 8.17
N ASP A 88 -7.00 6.21 7.30
CA ASP A 88 -8.19 7.06 7.25
C ASP A 88 -9.45 6.21 7.01
N ARG A 89 -9.37 5.26 6.07
CA ARG A 89 -10.47 4.33 5.78
C ARG A 89 -10.80 3.44 6.98
N TYR A 90 -9.79 2.95 7.68
CA TYR A 90 -9.99 2.14 8.89
C TYR A 90 -10.70 2.95 9.99
N GLU A 91 -10.26 4.19 10.23
CA GLU A 91 -10.87 5.09 11.21
C GLU A 91 -12.34 5.41 10.89
N ILE A 92 -12.66 5.65 9.62
CA ILE A 92 -14.04 5.87 9.16
C ILE A 92 -14.90 4.64 9.43
N VAL A 93 -14.44 3.45 9.02
CA VAL A 93 -15.18 2.19 9.22
C VAL A 93 -15.40 1.94 10.71
N GLU A 94 -14.39 2.17 11.54
CA GLU A 94 -14.49 1.93 12.97
C GLU A 94 -15.39 2.96 13.67
N SER A 95 -15.37 4.22 13.23
CA SER A 95 -16.32 5.24 13.67
C SER A 95 -17.77 4.85 13.35
N LEU A 96 -18.03 4.40 12.11
CA LEU A 96 -19.35 3.93 11.68
C LEU A 96 -19.80 2.70 12.48
N ARG A 97 -18.90 1.75 12.76
CA ARG A 97 -19.19 0.58 13.61
C ARG A 97 -19.63 0.99 15.01
N ARG A 98 -18.90 1.91 15.65
CA ARG A 98 -19.24 2.41 17.00
C ARG A 98 -20.60 3.12 17.01
N SER A 99 -20.86 3.99 16.03
CA SER A 99 -22.14 4.69 15.89
C SER A 99 -23.30 3.71 15.70
N ASN A 100 -23.15 2.73 14.80
CA ASN A 100 -24.17 1.71 14.57
C ASN A 100 -24.45 0.84 15.80
N ALA A 101 -23.41 0.49 16.57
CA ALA A 101 -23.58 -0.25 17.82
C ALA A 101 -24.40 0.56 18.85
N ALA A 102 -24.11 1.85 18.99
CA ALA A 102 -24.87 2.74 19.88
C ALA A 102 -26.34 2.87 19.45
N LEU A 103 -26.61 3.06 18.17
CA LEU A 103 -27.97 3.13 17.62
C LEU A 103 -28.75 1.83 17.85
N ARG A 104 -28.14 0.67 17.63
CA ARG A 104 -28.75 -0.64 17.94
C ARG A 104 -29.10 -0.76 19.42
N GLY A 105 -28.24 -0.28 20.31
CA GLY A 105 -28.51 -0.23 21.75
C GLY A 105 -29.72 0.64 22.09
N VAL A 106 -29.84 1.83 21.47
CA VAL A 106 -31.00 2.72 21.62
C VAL A 106 -32.28 2.05 21.11
N ILE A 107 -32.26 1.49 19.90
CA ILE A 107 -33.41 0.80 19.30
C ILE A 107 -33.89 -0.34 20.21
N THR A 108 -32.96 -1.13 20.74
CA THR A 108 -33.29 -2.25 21.64
C THR A 108 -34.00 -1.75 22.90
N ARG A 109 -33.50 -0.69 23.54
CA ARG A 109 -34.14 -0.10 24.73
C ARG A 109 -35.53 0.44 24.44
N LEU A 110 -35.71 1.14 23.32
CA LEU A 110 -37.01 1.66 22.90
C LEU A 110 -38.01 0.54 22.64
N ARG A 111 -37.61 -0.51 21.91
CA ARG A 111 -38.44 -1.68 21.64
C ARG A 111 -38.89 -2.38 22.92
N ASN A 112 -37.99 -2.54 23.88
CA ASN A 112 -38.31 -3.15 25.17
C ASN A 112 -39.31 -2.29 25.96
N ARG A 113 -39.18 -0.96 25.92
CA ARG A 113 -40.10 -0.03 26.59
C ARG A 113 -41.52 -0.10 26.00
N ILE A 114 -41.63 -0.07 24.67
CA ILE A 114 -42.92 -0.19 23.97
C ILE A 114 -43.58 -1.53 24.32
N SER A 115 -42.83 -2.64 24.24
CA SER A 115 -43.34 -3.98 24.57
C SER A 115 -43.85 -4.09 26.01
N MET A 116 -43.17 -3.45 26.97
CA MET A 116 -43.64 -3.40 28.37
C MET A 116 -44.92 -2.57 28.52
N GLN A 117 -45.03 -1.47 27.78
CA GLN A 117 -46.21 -0.62 27.79
C GLN A 117 -47.43 -1.36 27.24
N GLU A 118 -47.30 -2.03 26.09
CA GLU A 118 -48.36 -2.84 25.49
C GLU A 118 -48.84 -3.95 26.43
N ARG A 119 -47.92 -4.71 27.05
CA ARG A 119 -48.29 -5.73 28.04
C ARG A 119 -49.07 -5.17 29.23
N ARG A 120 -48.74 -3.95 29.67
CA ARG A 120 -49.44 -3.30 30.79
C ARG A 120 -50.86 -2.87 30.40
N TRP A 121 -51.10 -2.61 29.13
CA TRP A 121 -52.41 -2.16 28.61
C TRP A 121 -53.31 -3.35 28.25
N SER A 122 -52.76 -4.53 27.97
CA SER A 122 -53.55 -5.74 27.68
C SER A 122 -54.02 -6.52 28.91
N VAL A 123 -53.58 -6.15 30.12
CA VAL A 123 -53.87 -6.86 31.39
C VAL A 123 -54.76 -6.02 32.33
N GLY A 124 -55.18 -4.82 31.91
CA GLY A 124 -56.18 -3.98 32.59
C GLY A 124 -57.46 -3.91 31.77
#